data_AF-A0A2P5NPM0-F1
#
_entry.id   AF-A0A2P5NPM0-F1
#
_cell.length_a   1.000
_cell.length_b   1.000
_cell.length_c   1.000
_cell.angle_alpha   90.00
_cell.angle_beta   90.00
_cell.angle_gamma   90.00
#
_symmetry.space_group_name_H-M   'P 1'
#
loop_
_entity.id
_entity.type
_entity.pdbx_description
1 polymer ?
#
loop_
_entity_poly.entity_id
_entity_poly.type
_entity_poly.pdbx_seq_one_letter_code
_entity_poly.pdbx_strand_id
1 'polypeptide(L)'
;MIKLALTTAAAVVAFSASAYAAGFSVTEIATSGIKRANGTWTVTAEGDKVSGKAEMQLDNGTPQTYKIDGKIEGGVYTLNLTDRTDGKKDCVWVGKPNEGAKVYNGDVTCGSEKFSIRAGVQ
;
A
#
# COMPACT_ATOMS: atom_id res chain seq x y z
N MET A 1 -30.83 54.05 -2.19
CA MET A 1 -30.09 52.93 -2.79
C MET A 1 -29.53 52.08 -1.65
N ILE A 2 -30.19 50.98 -1.30
CA ILE A 2 -29.72 50.05 -0.26
C ILE A 2 -29.15 48.84 -1.00
N LYS A 3 -27.82 48.70 -1.00
CA LYS A 3 -27.11 47.55 -1.57
C LYS A 3 -27.11 46.42 -0.53
N LEU A 4 -27.92 45.39 -0.74
CA LEU A 4 -27.78 44.12 -0.02
C LEU A 4 -26.55 43.40 -0.57
N ALA A 5 -25.50 43.28 0.25
CA ALA A 5 -24.40 42.37 -0.01
C ALA A 5 -24.83 40.96 0.42
N LEU A 6 -25.13 40.10 -0.55
CA LEU A 6 -25.26 38.66 -0.30
C LEU A 6 -23.85 38.08 -0.10
N THR A 7 -23.49 37.81 1.15
CA THR A 7 -22.38 36.92 1.51
C THR A 7 -22.81 35.48 1.30
N THR A 8 -22.44 34.90 0.16
CA THR A 8 -22.58 33.48 -0.12
C THR A 8 -21.58 32.69 0.73
N ALA A 9 -22.05 32.09 1.83
CA ALA A 9 -21.27 31.12 2.58
C ALA A 9 -21.19 29.82 1.76
N ALA A 10 -20.02 29.52 1.20
CA ALA A 10 -19.75 28.24 0.57
C ALA A 10 -19.67 27.16 1.66
N ALA A 11 -20.72 26.33 1.75
CA ALA A 11 -20.70 25.12 2.56
C ALA A 11 -19.68 24.15 1.95
N VAL A 12 -18.54 23.98 2.63
CA VAL A 12 -17.57 22.93 2.30
C VAL A 12 -18.23 21.61 2.67
N VAL A 13 -18.73 20.90 1.67
CA VAL A 13 -19.21 19.51 1.83
C VAL A 13 -17.96 18.67 2.09
N ALA A 14 -17.71 18.37 3.36
CA ALA A 14 -16.71 17.41 3.76
C ALA A 14 -17.16 16.05 3.23
N PHE A 15 -16.61 15.62 2.09
CA PHE A 15 -16.76 14.24 1.62
C PHE A 15 -16.01 13.36 2.62
N SER A 16 -16.74 12.79 3.57
CA SER A 16 -16.26 11.73 4.44
C SER A 16 -16.04 10.49 3.57
N ALA A 17 -14.86 10.39 2.95
CA ALA A 17 -14.43 9.15 2.32
C ALA A 17 -14.34 8.08 3.42
N SER A 18 -15.09 7.00 3.25
CA SER A 18 -15.10 5.88 4.19
C SER A 18 -13.69 5.30 4.31
N ALA A 19 -13.08 5.40 5.48
CA ALA A 19 -11.84 4.69 5.77
C ALA A 19 -12.14 3.19 5.81
N TYR A 20 -11.45 2.38 5.01
CA TYR A 20 -11.54 0.92 5.06
C TYR A 20 -10.19 0.32 5.44
N ALA A 21 -10.20 -0.62 6.39
CA ALA A 21 -9.02 -1.38 6.78
C ALA A 21 -9.12 -2.81 6.24
N ALA A 22 -8.06 -3.29 5.60
CA ALA A 22 -7.94 -4.65 5.09
C ALA A 22 -6.66 -5.33 5.59
N GLY A 23 -6.78 -6.63 5.86
CA GLY A 23 -5.66 -7.54 6.04
C GLY A 23 -5.26 -8.19 4.72
N PHE A 24 -3.96 -8.38 4.50
CA PHE A 24 -3.44 -9.10 3.35
C PHE A 24 -2.47 -10.18 3.81
N SER A 25 -2.54 -11.36 3.21
CA SER A 25 -1.49 -12.39 3.27
C SER A 25 -0.47 -12.12 2.16
N VAL A 26 0.79 -11.94 2.52
CA VAL A 26 1.82 -11.41 1.62
C VAL A 26 3.01 -12.35 1.51
N THR A 27 3.52 -12.48 0.28
CA THR A 27 4.76 -13.21 -0.03
C THR A 27 5.68 -12.32 -0.86
N GLU A 28 6.94 -12.14 -0.42
CA GLU A 28 8.01 -11.55 -1.21
C GLU A 28 8.79 -12.65 -1.94
N ILE A 29 9.07 -12.45 -3.23
CA ILE A 29 9.72 -13.41 -4.12
C ILE A 29 10.93 -12.73 -4.77
N ALA A 30 12.12 -13.30 -4.62
CA ALA A 30 13.34 -12.80 -5.27
C ALA A 30 13.22 -12.82 -6.80
N THR A 31 14.08 -12.07 -7.49
CA THR A 31 14.21 -12.14 -8.96
C THR A 31 14.52 -13.54 -9.46
N SER A 32 15.13 -14.40 -8.64
CA SER A 32 15.36 -15.83 -8.93
C SER A 32 14.10 -16.70 -8.85
N GLY A 33 12.95 -16.15 -8.45
CA GLY A 33 11.71 -16.90 -8.21
C GLY A 33 11.61 -17.57 -6.84
N ILE A 34 12.65 -17.46 -6.00
CA ILE A 34 12.68 -18.08 -4.68
C ILE A 34 11.93 -17.20 -3.67
N LYS A 35 11.10 -17.82 -2.83
CA LYS A 35 10.43 -17.14 -1.71
C LYS A 35 11.46 -16.55 -0.76
N ARG A 36 11.37 -15.25 -0.50
CA ARG A 36 12.26 -14.54 0.44
C ARG A 36 11.63 -14.26 1.79
N ALA A 37 10.35 -13.90 1.78
CA ALA A 37 9.64 -13.54 3.00
C ALA A 37 8.16 -13.84 2.86
N ASN A 38 7.48 -14.07 3.97
CA ASN A 38 6.02 -14.15 4.01
C ASN A 38 5.48 -13.56 5.31
N GLY A 39 4.24 -13.11 5.29
CA GLY A 39 3.60 -12.54 6.47
C GLY A 39 2.31 -11.82 6.12
N THR A 40 2.01 -10.76 6.87
CA THR A 40 0.76 -10.03 6.75
C THR A 40 0.98 -8.53 6.58
N TRP A 41 0.13 -7.90 5.78
CA TRP A 41 -0.02 -6.45 5.77
C TRP A 41 -1.35 -6.07 6.41
N THR A 42 -1.33 -4.99 7.18
CA THR A 42 -2.53 -4.29 7.61
C THR A 42 -2.53 -2.93 6.94
N VAL A 43 -3.54 -2.69 6.11
CA VAL A 43 -3.62 -1.51 5.23
C VAL A 43 -4.93 -0.78 5.48
N THR A 44 -4.87 0.54 5.56
CA THR A 44 -6.02 1.43 5.63
C THR A 44 -6.04 2.29 4.38
N ALA A 45 -7.21 2.36 3.72
CA ALA A 45 -7.45 3.22 2.58
C ALA A 45 -8.44 4.34 2.97
N GLU A 46 -8.09 5.58 2.65
CA GLU A 46 -8.90 6.79 2.86
C GLU A 46 -8.98 7.57 1.56
N GLY A 47 -10.06 7.36 0.80
CA GLY A 47 -10.11 7.77 -0.60
C GLY A 47 -9.04 7.04 -1.40
N ASP A 48 -8.21 7.77 -2.14
CA ASP A 48 -7.10 7.20 -2.92
C ASP A 48 -5.83 6.96 -2.09
N LYS A 49 -5.76 7.50 -0.86
CA LYS A 49 -4.58 7.34 -0.01
C LYS A 49 -4.59 5.99 0.67
N VAL A 50 -3.41 5.38 0.77
CA VAL A 50 -3.20 4.10 1.40
C VAL A 50 -2.09 4.24 2.45
N SER A 51 -2.31 3.76 3.66
CA SER A 51 -1.33 3.69 4.73
C SER A 51 -1.38 2.33 5.42
N GLY A 52 -0.35 1.95 6.18
CA GLY A 52 -0.35 0.67 6.85
C GLY A 52 1.00 0.22 7.38
N LYS A 53 1.06 -1.06 7.71
CA LYS A 53 2.27 -1.74 8.19
C LYS A 53 2.32 -3.18 7.70
N ALA A 54 3.54 -3.70 7.64
CA ALA A 54 3.84 -5.08 7.32
C ALA A 54 4.54 -5.78 8.48
N GLU A 55 4.08 -7.00 8.75
CA GLU A 55 4.68 -7.93 9.69
C GLU A 55 5.03 -9.20 8.93
N MET A 56 6.32 -9.34 8.59
CA MET A 56 6.85 -10.38 7.71
C MET A 56 7.91 -11.20 8.44
N GLN A 57 8.18 -12.38 7.91
CA GLN A 57 9.29 -13.23 8.32
C GLN A 57 10.10 -13.60 7.09
N LEU A 58 11.42 -13.38 7.16
CA LEU A 58 12.36 -13.86 6.16
C LEU A 58 12.39 -15.40 6.15
N ASP A 59 12.84 -15.97 5.04
CA ASP A 59 13.03 -17.42 4.88
C ASP A 59 13.96 -18.05 5.94
N ASN A 60 14.92 -17.28 6.44
CA ASN A 60 15.81 -17.67 7.54
C ASN A 60 15.19 -17.51 8.95
N GLY A 61 13.90 -17.14 9.03
CA GLY A 61 13.17 -16.98 10.28
C GLY A 61 13.28 -15.59 10.93
N THR A 62 14.12 -14.70 10.41
CA THR A 62 14.32 -13.34 10.95
C THR A 62 13.06 -12.49 10.70
N PRO A 63 12.53 -11.79 11.72
CA PRO A 63 11.42 -10.86 11.53
C PRO A 63 11.80 -9.71 10.60
N GLN A 64 10.88 -9.34 9.72
CA GLN A 64 11.00 -8.18 8.86
C GLN A 64 9.74 -7.32 8.98
N THR A 65 9.89 -6.04 9.31
CA THR A 65 8.76 -5.11 9.38
C THR A 65 9.02 -3.87 8.53
N TYR A 66 7.95 -3.21 8.11
CA TYR A 66 8.00 -1.93 7.40
C TYR A 66 6.66 -1.21 7.48
N LYS A 67 6.69 0.11 7.24
CA LYS A 67 5.51 0.92 7.02
C LYS A 67 5.13 0.92 5.55
N ILE A 68 3.85 1.16 5.30
CA ILE A 68 3.26 1.20 3.97
C ILE A 68 2.61 2.58 3.84
N ASP A 69 2.98 3.31 2.80
CA ASP A 69 2.37 4.62 2.50
C ASP A 69 2.29 4.79 0.98
N GLY A 70 1.15 5.21 0.46
CA GLY A 70 1.00 5.39 -0.98
C GLY A 70 -0.43 5.67 -1.39
N LYS A 71 -0.80 5.13 -2.55
CA LYS A 71 -2.11 5.34 -3.14
C LYS A 71 -2.63 4.15 -3.92
N ILE A 72 -3.94 4.14 -4.14
CA ILE A 72 -4.64 3.24 -5.06
C ILE A 72 -5.38 4.07 -6.10
N GLU A 73 -5.14 3.79 -7.38
CA GLU A 73 -5.82 4.46 -8.49
C GLU A 73 -6.22 3.41 -9.53
N GLY A 74 -7.50 3.36 -9.90
CA GLY A 74 -8.00 2.38 -10.87
C GLY A 74 -7.76 0.92 -10.48
N GLY A 75 -7.69 0.62 -9.18
CA GLY A 75 -7.38 -0.71 -8.65
C GLY A 75 -5.89 -1.08 -8.65
N VAL A 76 -5.01 -0.18 -9.09
CA VAL A 76 -3.55 -0.37 -9.04
C VAL A 76 -3.00 0.33 -7.81
N TYR A 77 -2.29 -0.44 -6.98
CA TYR A 77 -1.59 0.08 -5.81
C TYR A 77 -0.21 0.59 -6.20
N THR A 78 0.16 1.76 -5.69
CA THR A 78 1.53 2.28 -5.71
C THR A 78 1.93 2.61 -4.28
N LEU A 79 2.73 1.74 -3.65
CA LEU A 79 3.04 1.79 -2.23
C LEU A 79 4.54 1.94 -2.01
N ASN A 80 4.90 2.90 -1.16
CA ASN A 80 6.24 3.00 -0.59
C ASN A 80 6.34 2.05 0.61
N LEU A 81 7.41 1.26 0.65
CA LEU A 81 7.73 0.35 1.74
C LEU A 81 8.88 0.97 2.54
N THR A 82 8.55 1.72 3.58
CA THR A 82 9.50 2.54 4.33
C THR A 82 9.87 1.88 5.65
N ASP A 83 10.97 2.33 6.27
CA ASP A 83 11.45 1.81 7.56
C ASP A 83 11.65 0.28 7.58
N ARG A 84 12.02 -0.31 6.43
CA ARG A 84 12.30 -1.75 6.36
C ARG A 84 13.45 -2.14 7.28
N THR A 85 13.21 -3.12 8.14
CA THR A 85 14.22 -3.64 9.08
C THR A 85 15.33 -4.45 8.40
N ASP A 86 15.15 -4.85 7.14
CA ASP A 86 16.18 -5.49 6.32
C ASP A 86 17.16 -4.49 5.68
N GLY A 87 17.04 -3.20 6.02
CA GLY A 87 17.95 -2.14 5.60
C GLY A 87 17.70 -1.58 4.21
N LYS A 88 16.81 -2.18 3.40
CA LYS A 88 16.51 -1.69 2.05
C LYS A 88 15.81 -0.32 2.11
N LYS A 89 16.17 0.57 1.19
CA LYS A 89 15.65 1.94 1.10
C LYS A 89 15.00 2.19 -0.25
N ASP A 90 14.19 3.25 -0.29
CA ASP A 90 13.53 3.75 -1.51
C ASP A 90 12.73 2.67 -2.23
N CYS A 91 12.08 1.81 -1.44
CA CYS A 91 11.32 0.67 -1.93
C CYS A 91 9.93 1.12 -2.39
N VAL A 92 9.64 0.93 -3.67
CA VAL A 92 8.32 1.18 -4.25
C VAL A 92 7.76 -0.11 -4.84
N TRP A 93 6.57 -0.50 -4.40
CA TRP A 93 5.80 -1.60 -4.96
C TRP A 93 4.66 -1.08 -5.84
N VAL A 94 4.50 -1.67 -7.02
CA VAL A 94 3.37 -1.39 -7.91
C VAL A 94 2.55 -2.65 -8.13
N GLY A 95 1.45 -2.78 -7.39
CA GLY A 95 0.59 -3.95 -7.39
C GLY A 95 -0.62 -3.83 -8.30
N LYS A 96 -0.82 -4.81 -9.18
CA LYS A 96 -2.00 -4.93 -10.04
C LYS A 96 -2.84 -6.14 -9.65
N PRO A 97 -4.18 -6.05 -9.73
CA PRO A 97 -5.04 -7.19 -9.46
C PRO A 97 -4.77 -8.32 -10.46
N ASN A 98 -4.80 -9.56 -9.99
CA ASN A 98 -4.80 -10.74 -10.85
C ASN A 98 -6.22 -11.10 -11.32
N GLU A 99 -6.33 -12.11 -12.18
CA GLU A 99 -7.61 -12.71 -12.56
C GLU A 99 -8.31 -13.26 -11.30
N GLY A 100 -9.34 -12.55 -10.84
CA GLY A 100 -10.06 -12.83 -9.60
C GLY A 100 -10.12 -11.65 -8.60
N ALA A 101 -9.35 -10.58 -8.83
CA ALA A 101 -9.38 -9.31 -8.08
C ALA A 101 -9.20 -9.40 -6.53
N LYS A 102 -8.82 -10.56 -6.01
CA LYS A 102 -8.52 -10.78 -4.58
C LYS A 102 -7.02 -10.88 -4.28
N VAL A 103 -6.19 -10.95 -5.32
CA VAL A 103 -4.74 -11.01 -5.19
C VAL A 103 -4.12 -9.93 -6.05
N TYR A 104 -3.16 -9.22 -5.48
CA TYR A 104 -2.39 -8.17 -6.14
C TYR A 104 -0.96 -8.67 -6.31
N ASN A 105 -0.48 -8.63 -7.55
CA ASN A 105 0.90 -8.99 -7.88
C ASN A 105 1.62 -7.76 -8.41
N GLY A 106 2.87 -7.58 -8.03
CA GLY A 106 3.63 -6.42 -8.47
C GLY A 106 5.11 -6.52 -8.16
N ASP A 107 5.89 -5.76 -8.92
CA ASP A 107 7.33 -5.62 -8.68
C ASP A 107 7.59 -4.57 -7.60
N VAL A 108 8.67 -4.79 -6.86
CA VAL A 108 9.28 -3.86 -5.92
C VAL A 108 10.63 -3.46 -6.46
N THR A 109 10.89 -2.17 -6.50
CA THR A 109 12.23 -1.61 -6.74
C THR A 109 12.70 -0.90 -5.49
N CYS A 110 13.87 -1.26 -4.98
CA CYS A 110 14.53 -0.66 -3.82
C CYS A 110 15.92 -0.19 -4.24
N GLY A 111 16.08 1.07 -4.64
CA GLY A 111 17.32 1.54 -5.26
C GLY A 111 17.70 0.69 -6.49
N SER A 112 18.82 -0.05 -6.43
CA SER A 112 19.26 -0.97 -7.48
C SER A 112 18.70 -2.39 -7.38
N GLU A 113 18.08 -2.74 -6.26
CA GLU A 113 17.54 -4.08 -6.03
C GLU A 113 16.08 -4.20 -6.50
N LYS A 114 15.71 -5.41 -6.94
CA LYS A 114 14.36 -5.72 -7.37
C LYS A 114 13.90 -7.06 -6.83
N PHE A 115 12.59 -7.18 -6.65
CA PHE A 115 11.88 -8.41 -6.30
C PHE A 115 10.40 -8.24 -6.58
N SER A 116 9.57 -9.25 -6.35
CA SER A 116 8.12 -9.14 -6.51
C SER A 116 7.39 -9.46 -5.22
N ILE A 117 6.18 -8.92 -5.11
CA ILE A 117 5.26 -9.18 -4.01
C ILE A 117 3.94 -9.68 -4.58
N ARG A 118 3.43 -10.73 -3.94
CA ARG A 118 2.05 -11.23 -4.08
C ARG A 118 1.32 -10.98 -2.77
N ALA A 119 0.25 -10.18 -2.82
CA ALA A 119 -0.57 -9.82 -1.67
C ALA A 119 -2.03 -10.26 -1.90
N GLY A 120 -2.52 -11.22 -1.13
CA GLY A 120 -3.91 -11.69 -1.17
C GLY A 120 -4.74 -11.07 -0.05
N VAL A 121 -5.89 -10.47 -0.40
CA VAL A 121 -6.84 -9.92 0.59
C VAL A 121 -7.39 -11.06 1.45
N GLN A 122 -7.45 -10.85 2.77
CA GLN A 122 -8.02 -11.78 3.75
C GLN A 122 -9.53 -11.67 3.86
#